data_AF-A0A1F3IV23-F1
#
_entry.id   AF-A0A1F3IV23-F1
#
_cell.length_a   1.000
_cell.length_b   1.000
_cell.length_c   1.000
_cell.angle_alpha   90.00
_cell.angle_beta   90.00
_cell.angle_gamma   90.00
#
_symmetry.space_group_name_H-M   'P 1'
#
loop_
_entity.id
_entity.type
_entity.pdbx_description
1 polymer ?
#
loop_
_entity_poly.entity_id
_entity_poly.type
_entity_poly.pdbx_seq_one_letter_code
_entity_poly.pdbx_strand_id
1 'polypeptide(L)'
;MNPGKISLIAVLFAGSALLSAFTPDKKKPVKTPEGFVFVPMGTTTVGSDTVSVQAFFMAKTEVTNKDYREYLVDLKASGDMEAYNKALPDTLQWRDKLAYNEPYVEFYFRHPAYNDYPVVNISRTQAELYCVWLTKKMREAYGENINDARLPYREEWVMAARGGLNGCDYPWPGESFVDKDGLRCNFFHLGSENIHYNDTTGNYEVIRNTHYAGILHDAADITAPAQSYKPNGYGLYNMSGNVAEMVQQNGIAAGGSWRSPGYDVRVESIQKFDGPCTTVGFRPVITYTGSSK
;
A
#
# COMPACT_ATOMS: atom_id res chain seq x y z
N MET A 1 16.98 -88.34 -26.40
CA MET A 1 15.71 -87.62 -26.17
C MET A 1 15.81 -86.95 -24.80
N ASN A 2 15.49 -85.66 -24.77
CA ASN A 2 15.83 -84.66 -23.74
C ASN A 2 15.14 -84.90 -22.37
N PRO A 3 15.74 -84.41 -21.27
CA PRO A 3 15.15 -84.42 -19.94
C PRO A 3 14.08 -83.33 -19.78
N GLY A 4 13.12 -83.57 -18.88
CA GLY A 4 11.93 -82.76 -18.65
C GLY A 4 12.20 -81.33 -18.17
N LYS A 5 11.40 -80.39 -18.67
CA LYS A 5 11.32 -79.01 -18.19
C LYS A 5 10.36 -78.94 -17.01
N ILE A 6 10.86 -78.53 -15.85
CA ILE A 6 10.08 -78.11 -14.68
C ILE A 6 9.58 -76.68 -14.94
N SER A 7 8.27 -76.45 -14.84
CA SER A 7 7.67 -75.11 -14.93
C SER A 7 7.44 -74.58 -13.51
N LEU A 8 8.05 -73.44 -13.20
CA LEU A 8 7.99 -72.74 -11.92
C LEU A 8 6.72 -71.87 -11.91
N ILE A 9 5.75 -72.17 -11.04
CA ILE A 9 4.59 -71.31 -10.80
C ILE A 9 5.01 -70.18 -9.86
N ALA A 10 5.08 -68.95 -10.37
CA ALA A 10 5.26 -67.76 -9.55
C ALA A 10 3.90 -67.34 -8.96
N VAL A 11 3.77 -67.46 -7.64
CA VAL A 11 2.63 -66.92 -6.89
C VAL A 11 2.91 -65.44 -6.60
N LEU A 12 2.21 -64.54 -7.30
CA LEU A 12 2.21 -63.10 -7.04
C LEU A 12 1.31 -62.81 -5.83
N PHE A 13 1.92 -62.47 -4.69
CA PHE A 13 1.21 -61.85 -3.57
C PHE A 13 0.89 -60.39 -3.93
N ALA A 14 -0.38 -60.10 -4.23
CA ALA A 14 -0.88 -58.74 -4.32
C ALA A 14 -1.05 -58.18 -2.90
N GLY A 15 -0.01 -57.50 -2.40
CA GLY A 15 -0.10 -56.71 -1.17
C GLY A 15 -0.96 -55.47 -1.42
N SER A 16 -2.16 -55.44 -0.86
CA SER A 16 -3.02 -54.26 -0.83
C SER A 16 -2.44 -53.23 0.15
N ALA A 17 -1.65 -52.28 -0.36
CA ALA A 17 -1.29 -51.08 0.37
C ALA A 17 -2.53 -50.17 0.45
N LEU A 18 -3.15 -50.12 1.64
CA LEU A 18 -4.10 -49.07 2.00
C LEU A 18 -3.33 -47.75 2.06
N LEU A 19 -3.26 -47.04 0.93
CA LEU A 19 -2.94 -45.62 0.89
C LEU A 19 -4.12 -44.90 1.56
N SER A 20 -3.94 -44.54 2.84
CA SER A 20 -4.80 -43.56 3.49
C SER A 20 -4.65 -42.25 2.71
N ALA A 21 -5.68 -41.92 1.93
CA ALA A 21 -5.76 -40.62 1.27
C ALA A 21 -5.77 -39.55 2.35
N PHE A 22 -4.66 -38.84 2.50
CA PHE A 22 -4.60 -37.62 3.29
C PHE A 22 -5.47 -36.60 2.55
N THR A 23 -6.74 -36.48 2.93
CA THR A 23 -7.57 -35.35 2.49
C THR A 23 -7.11 -34.14 3.28
N PRO A 24 -6.45 -33.13 2.68
CA PRO A 24 -6.16 -31.91 3.40
C PRO A 24 -7.48 -31.32 3.88
N ASP A 25 -7.55 -30.96 5.17
CA ASP A 25 -8.70 -30.27 5.72
C ASP A 25 -9.00 -29.07 4.83
N LYS A 26 -10.22 -29.01 4.29
CA LYS A 26 -10.66 -27.87 3.51
C LYS A 26 -10.61 -26.64 4.42
N LYS A 27 -9.60 -25.79 4.22
CA LYS A 27 -9.53 -24.49 4.91
C LYS A 27 -10.87 -23.78 4.67
N LYS A 28 -11.45 -23.20 5.71
CA LYS A 28 -12.65 -22.36 5.52
C LYS A 28 -12.22 -21.09 4.77
N PRO A 29 -13.02 -20.57 3.84
CA PRO A 29 -12.70 -19.33 3.15
C PRO A 29 -12.59 -18.19 4.17
N VAL A 30 -11.46 -17.49 4.16
CA VAL A 30 -11.24 -16.33 5.03
C VAL A 30 -12.14 -15.19 4.55
N LYS A 31 -13.03 -14.71 5.41
CA LYS A 31 -13.84 -13.51 5.14
C LYS A 31 -12.91 -12.31 4.99
N THR A 32 -13.22 -11.40 4.07
CA THR A 32 -12.48 -10.13 3.94
C THR A 32 -12.41 -9.41 5.30
N PRO A 33 -11.19 -9.12 5.79
CA PRO A 33 -11.04 -8.40 7.04
C PRO A 33 -11.69 -7.02 7.00
N GLU A 34 -12.23 -6.58 8.12
CA GLU A 34 -12.72 -5.22 8.28
C GLU A 34 -11.60 -4.21 7.98
N GLY A 35 -11.94 -3.11 7.28
CA GLY A 35 -10.96 -2.14 6.80
C GLY A 35 -10.19 -2.55 5.54
N PHE A 36 -10.37 -3.77 5.03
CA PHE A 36 -9.69 -4.26 3.82
C PHE A 36 -10.66 -4.41 2.63
N VAL A 37 -10.09 -4.44 1.43
CA VAL A 37 -10.75 -4.85 0.17
C VAL A 37 -10.09 -6.11 -0.36
N PHE A 38 -10.84 -6.92 -1.08
CA PHE A 38 -10.30 -8.07 -1.81
C PHE A 38 -9.88 -7.63 -3.21
N VAL A 39 -8.60 -7.82 -3.54
CA VAL A 39 -8.06 -7.64 -4.89
C VAL A 39 -7.94 -9.02 -5.54
N PRO A 40 -8.65 -9.28 -6.65
CA PRO A 40 -8.64 -10.59 -7.29
C PRO A 40 -7.26 -10.88 -7.91
N MET A 41 -6.96 -12.16 -8.09
CA MET A 41 -5.77 -12.55 -8.87
C MET A 41 -5.91 -12.09 -10.32
N GLY A 42 -4.78 -11.80 -10.96
CA GLY A 42 -4.78 -11.34 -12.34
C GLY A 42 -3.38 -10.99 -12.82
N THR A 43 -3.32 -10.25 -13.92
CA THR A 43 -2.06 -9.77 -14.50
C THR A 43 -2.07 -8.25 -14.55
N THR A 44 -0.94 -7.63 -14.26
CA THR A 44 -0.74 -6.20 -14.46
C THR A 44 0.54 -5.94 -15.25
N THR A 45 0.58 -4.81 -15.95
CA THR A 45 1.78 -4.33 -16.63
C THR A 45 2.46 -3.28 -15.77
N VAL A 46 3.77 -3.41 -15.62
CA VAL A 46 4.63 -2.48 -14.87
C VAL A 46 5.85 -2.21 -15.74
N GLY A 47 5.97 -0.98 -16.26
CA GLY A 47 6.92 -0.66 -17.31
C GLY A 47 6.65 -1.51 -18.56
N SER A 48 7.66 -2.27 -19.01
CA SER A 48 7.53 -3.22 -20.12
C SER A 48 7.03 -4.60 -19.72
N ASP A 49 6.99 -4.90 -18.41
CA ASP A 49 6.85 -6.26 -17.92
C ASP A 49 5.41 -6.57 -17.55
N THR A 50 4.94 -7.75 -17.95
CA THR A 50 3.63 -8.26 -17.53
C THR A 50 3.83 -9.26 -16.40
N VAL A 51 3.26 -8.97 -15.23
CA VAL A 51 3.45 -9.75 -14.01
C VAL A 51 2.12 -10.35 -13.56
N SER A 52 2.13 -11.63 -13.20
CA SER A 52 1.00 -12.32 -12.58
C SER A 52 1.01 -12.07 -11.08
N VAL A 53 -0.13 -11.62 -10.56
CA VAL A 53 -0.32 -11.24 -9.16
C VAL A 53 -1.39 -12.15 -8.55
N GLN A 54 -1.05 -12.78 -7.43
CA GLN A 54 -2.00 -13.60 -6.66
C GLN A 54 -3.08 -12.72 -6.03
N ALA A 55 -4.20 -13.31 -5.62
CA ALA A 55 -5.20 -12.54 -4.89
C ALA A 55 -4.66 -12.13 -3.50
N PHE A 56 -5.07 -10.96 -3.03
CA PHE A 56 -4.71 -10.45 -1.71
C PHE A 56 -5.80 -9.54 -1.16
N PHE A 57 -5.74 -9.29 0.15
CA PHE A 57 -6.47 -8.21 0.79
C PHE A 57 -5.57 -6.99 0.90
N MET A 58 -6.10 -5.79 0.66
CA MET A 58 -5.40 -4.52 0.84
C MET A 58 -6.22 -3.59 1.72
N ALA A 59 -5.57 -2.84 2.61
CA ALA A 59 -6.26 -1.83 3.41
C ALA A 59 -6.93 -0.78 2.49
N LYS A 60 -8.15 -0.39 2.82
CA LYS A 60 -8.99 0.55 2.04
C LYS A 60 -8.32 1.90 1.83
N THR A 61 -7.57 2.34 2.82
CA THR A 61 -6.92 3.65 2.91
C THR A 61 -5.47 3.47 3.34
N GLU A 62 -4.71 4.55 3.34
CA GLU A 62 -3.45 4.63 4.10
C GLU A 62 -3.72 4.35 5.58
N VAL A 63 -2.71 3.82 6.29
CA VAL A 63 -2.77 3.67 7.76
C VAL A 63 -2.92 5.06 8.37
N THR A 64 -3.91 5.25 9.23
CA THR A 64 -4.19 6.56 9.83
C THR A 64 -3.38 6.81 11.10
N ASN A 65 -3.30 8.07 11.53
CA ASN A 65 -2.73 8.42 12.84
C ASN A 65 -3.45 7.73 14.00
N LYS A 66 -4.76 7.47 13.87
CA LYS A 66 -5.52 6.70 14.86
C LYS A 66 -5.07 5.24 14.89
N ASP A 67 -5.03 4.57 13.74
CA ASP A 67 -4.63 3.15 13.65
C ASP A 67 -3.21 2.94 14.19
N TYR A 68 -2.28 3.83 13.81
CA TYR A 68 -0.90 3.75 14.27
C TYR A 68 -0.77 4.02 15.79
N ARG A 69 -1.62 4.87 16.38
CA ARG A 69 -1.65 5.05 17.83
C ARG A 69 -2.24 3.85 18.57
N GLU A 70 -3.19 3.13 17.98
CA GLU A 70 -3.68 1.86 18.56
C GLU A 70 -2.52 0.85 18.69
N TYR A 71 -1.67 0.75 17.67
CA TYR A 71 -0.42 -0.02 17.74
C TYR A 71 0.49 0.44 18.89
N LEU A 72 0.73 1.75 19.03
CA LEU A 72 1.56 2.28 20.12
C LEU A 72 0.96 2.02 21.51
N VAL A 73 -0.36 2.09 21.66
CA VAL A 73 -1.05 1.79 22.92
C VAL A 73 -0.81 0.35 23.34
N ASP A 74 -0.88 -0.60 22.41
CA ASP A 74 -0.61 -2.00 22.69
C ASP A 74 0.84 -2.27 23.07
N LEU A 75 1.81 -1.64 22.38
CA LEU A 75 3.22 -1.73 22.76
C LEU A 75 3.46 -1.18 24.17
N LYS A 76 2.80 -0.08 24.52
CA LYS A 76 2.89 0.48 25.86
C LYS A 76 2.25 -0.45 26.90
N ALA A 77 1.13 -1.09 26.56
CA ALA A 77 0.43 -2.02 27.43
C ALA A 77 1.19 -3.34 27.63
N SER A 78 1.99 -3.78 26.66
CA SER A 78 2.85 -4.97 26.81
C SER A 78 4.06 -4.73 27.72
N GLY A 79 4.38 -3.47 28.03
CA GLY A 79 5.54 -3.07 28.81
C GLY A 79 6.84 -2.97 27.99
N ASP A 80 6.79 -3.22 26.68
CA ASP A 80 7.95 -3.10 25.79
C ASP A 80 8.20 -1.63 25.40
N MET A 81 8.74 -0.88 26.36
CA MET A 81 9.04 0.55 26.19
C MET A 81 10.14 0.80 25.16
N GLU A 82 11.01 -0.17 24.91
CA GLU A 82 12.04 -0.05 23.87
C GLU A 82 11.40 -0.09 22.48
N ALA A 83 10.54 -1.07 22.21
CA ALA A 83 9.78 -1.12 20.97
C ALA A 83 8.86 0.10 20.82
N TYR A 84 8.19 0.53 21.89
CA TYR A 84 7.36 1.74 21.88
C TYR A 84 8.16 2.97 21.43
N ASN A 85 9.31 3.22 22.06
CA ASN A 85 10.13 4.39 21.72
C ASN A 85 10.66 4.32 20.28
N LYS A 86 11.06 3.12 19.81
CA LYS A 86 11.47 2.89 18.42
C LYS A 86 10.33 3.06 17.42
N ALA A 87 9.08 2.86 17.84
CA ALA A 87 7.90 3.00 16.99
C ALA A 87 7.37 4.44 16.89
N LEU A 88 7.87 5.39 17.69
CA LEU A 88 7.39 6.79 17.66
C LEU A 88 7.76 7.49 16.33
N PRO A 89 6.79 8.15 15.65
CA PRO A 89 7.08 8.98 14.48
C PRO A 89 8.01 10.15 14.81
N ASP A 90 8.88 10.52 13.87
CA ASP A 90 9.75 11.69 13.96
C ASP A 90 8.98 12.97 13.58
N THR A 91 8.24 13.54 14.53
CA THR A 91 7.38 14.70 14.26
C THR A 91 8.15 15.97 13.85
N LEU A 92 9.48 16.01 14.03
CA LEU A 92 10.29 17.18 13.68
C LEU A 92 10.44 17.37 12.16
N GLN A 93 10.16 16.34 11.36
CA GLN A 93 10.18 16.41 9.89
C GLN A 93 9.19 17.43 9.30
N TRP A 94 8.21 17.88 10.09
CA TRP A 94 7.31 18.97 9.70
C TRP A 94 7.98 20.34 9.66
N ARG A 95 9.10 20.54 10.37
CA ARG A 95 9.78 21.84 10.42
C ARG A 95 10.42 22.15 9.07
N ASP A 96 10.11 23.34 8.55
CA ASP A 96 10.78 23.93 7.41
C ASP A 96 11.47 25.23 7.85
N LYS A 97 12.63 25.53 7.30
CA LYS A 97 13.35 26.80 7.57
C LYS A 97 12.57 28.02 7.09
N LEU A 98 11.71 27.85 6.10
CA LEU A 98 11.00 28.94 5.43
C LEU A 98 9.51 29.02 5.80
N ALA A 99 8.98 28.13 6.63
CA ALA A 99 7.56 28.08 6.99
C ALA A 99 7.34 27.78 8.48
N TYR A 100 6.31 28.39 9.07
CA TYR A 100 5.92 28.13 10.45
C TYR A 100 5.00 26.90 10.54
N ASN A 101 5.59 25.72 10.76
CA ASN A 101 4.89 24.44 10.81
C ASN A 101 4.81 23.81 12.21
N GLU A 102 5.11 24.57 13.28
CA GLU A 102 5.05 24.06 14.66
C GLU A 102 3.72 23.40 15.04
N PRO A 103 2.54 23.90 14.58
CA PRO A 103 1.28 23.20 14.83
C PRO A 103 1.26 21.75 14.32
N TYR A 104 1.87 21.45 13.16
CA TYR A 104 1.93 20.07 12.67
C TYR A 104 2.89 19.20 13.50
N VAL A 105 4.01 19.76 13.93
CA VAL A 105 4.98 19.08 14.82
C VAL A 105 4.28 18.62 16.11
N GLU A 106 3.45 19.49 16.68
CA GLU A 106 2.76 19.23 17.93
C GLU A 106 1.54 18.33 17.74
N PHE A 107 0.68 18.66 16.77
CA PHE A 107 -0.70 18.16 16.73
C PHE A 107 -0.96 17.10 15.67
N TYR A 108 -0.23 17.05 14.54
CA TYR A 108 -0.59 16.16 13.42
C TYR A 108 -0.76 14.70 13.85
N PHE A 109 0.20 14.16 14.60
CA PHE A 109 0.12 12.76 15.05
C PHE A 109 -0.79 12.57 16.28
N ARG A 110 -0.99 13.61 17.08
CA ARG A 110 -1.49 13.48 18.46
C ARG A 110 -2.93 13.94 18.64
N HIS A 111 -3.35 14.96 17.91
CA HIS A 111 -4.61 15.64 18.13
C HIS A 111 -5.78 14.90 17.46
N PRO A 112 -6.95 14.79 18.11
CA PRO A 112 -8.11 14.09 17.56
C PRO A 112 -8.57 14.53 16.17
N ALA A 113 -8.38 15.81 15.83
CA ALA A 113 -8.72 16.36 14.50
C ALA A 113 -7.96 15.69 13.35
N TYR A 114 -6.79 15.10 13.62
CA TYR A 114 -5.97 14.40 12.63
C TYR A 114 -6.09 12.87 12.73
N ASN A 115 -7.07 12.35 13.47
CA ASN A 115 -7.25 10.91 13.66
C ASN A 115 -7.25 10.14 12.34
N ASP A 116 -8.01 10.66 11.37
CA ASP A 116 -8.29 9.97 10.11
C ASP A 116 -7.32 10.39 9.00
N TYR A 117 -6.26 11.13 9.32
CA TYR A 117 -5.21 11.53 8.37
C TYR A 117 -4.13 10.44 8.31
N PRO A 118 -3.43 10.30 7.16
CA PRO A 118 -2.40 9.28 7.02
C PRO A 118 -1.26 9.50 8.00
N VAL A 119 -0.76 8.41 8.60
CA VAL A 119 0.47 8.47 9.37
C VAL A 119 1.66 8.72 8.44
N VAL A 120 2.47 9.71 8.80
CA VAL A 120 3.71 10.08 8.10
C VAL A 120 4.83 10.26 9.12
N ASN A 121 6.03 10.61 8.66
CA ASN A 121 7.22 10.74 9.49
C ASN A 121 7.57 9.45 10.24
N ILE A 122 7.31 8.31 9.59
CA ILE A 122 7.78 7.01 10.04
C ILE A 122 8.81 6.47 9.05
N SER A 123 9.71 5.65 9.55
CA SER A 123 10.64 4.88 8.75
C SER A 123 9.97 3.62 8.20
N ARG A 124 10.63 3.02 7.21
CA ARG A 124 10.23 1.72 6.69
C ARG A 124 10.18 0.64 7.78
N THR A 125 11.18 0.57 8.64
CA THR A 125 11.24 -0.41 9.73
C THR A 125 10.05 -0.27 10.67
N GLN A 126 9.61 0.96 10.96
CA GLN A 126 8.42 1.21 11.76
C GLN A 126 7.14 0.70 11.07
N ALA A 127 6.98 0.92 9.76
CA ALA A 127 5.86 0.39 8.99
C ALA A 127 5.85 -1.16 8.93
N GLU A 128 7.02 -1.79 8.81
CA GLU A 128 7.17 -3.25 8.84
C GLU A 128 6.82 -3.84 10.22
N LEU A 129 7.26 -3.18 11.31
CA LEU A 129 6.90 -3.58 12.67
C LEU A 129 5.41 -3.43 12.96
N TYR A 130 4.77 -2.37 12.43
CA TYR A 130 3.32 -2.24 12.46
C TYR A 130 2.63 -3.42 11.76
N CYS A 131 3.14 -3.86 10.60
CA CYS A 131 2.60 -5.03 9.90
C CYS A 131 2.73 -6.33 10.72
N VAL A 132 3.82 -6.50 11.48
CA VAL A 132 3.96 -7.63 12.42
C VAL A 132 2.91 -7.57 13.53
N TRP A 133 2.69 -6.39 14.12
CA TRP A 133 1.62 -6.20 15.12
C TRP A 133 0.23 -6.47 14.53
N LEU A 134 -0.05 -5.95 13.33
CA LEU A 134 -1.32 -6.13 12.65
C LEU A 134 -1.58 -7.61 12.36
N THR A 135 -0.55 -8.37 12.01
CA THR A 135 -0.64 -9.84 11.84
C THR A 135 -1.16 -10.51 13.11
N LYS A 136 -0.65 -10.14 14.28
CA LYS A 136 -1.12 -10.67 15.56
C LYS A 136 -2.60 -10.35 15.78
N LYS A 137 -3.01 -9.10 15.56
CA LYS A 137 -4.42 -8.68 15.67
C LYS A 137 -5.34 -9.41 14.69
N MET A 138 -4.88 -9.61 13.48
CA MET A 138 -5.63 -10.34 12.46
C MET A 138 -5.82 -11.80 12.85
N ARG A 139 -4.80 -12.46 13.41
CA ARG A 139 -4.93 -13.85 13.88
C ARG A 139 -5.84 -13.96 15.10
N GLU A 140 -5.81 -12.98 16.01
CA GLU A 140 -6.75 -12.91 17.14
C GLU A 140 -8.21 -12.77 16.66
N ALA A 141 -8.47 -11.98 15.61
CA ALA A 141 -9.83 -11.71 15.13
C ALA A 141 -10.38 -12.72 14.10
N TYR A 142 -9.51 -13.26 13.23
CA TYR A 142 -9.90 -14.10 12.08
C TYR A 142 -9.34 -15.53 12.14
N GLY A 143 -8.51 -15.83 13.14
CA GLY A 143 -7.86 -17.12 13.37
C GLY A 143 -6.48 -17.25 12.72
N GLU A 144 -5.71 -18.25 13.18
CA GLU A 144 -4.31 -18.50 12.78
C GLU A 144 -4.09 -18.78 11.28
N ASN A 145 -5.15 -18.98 10.51
CA ASN A 145 -5.05 -19.26 9.07
C ASN A 145 -4.88 -17.99 8.21
N ILE A 146 -5.01 -16.80 8.78
CA ILE A 146 -4.73 -15.55 8.06
C ILE A 146 -3.22 -15.38 7.88
N ASN A 147 -2.81 -15.03 6.65
CA ASN A 147 -1.41 -14.77 6.36
C ASN A 147 -0.95 -13.45 7.00
N ASP A 148 0.36 -13.25 6.99
CA ASP A 148 0.98 -12.07 7.57
C ASP A 148 0.62 -10.81 6.79
N ALA A 149 0.34 -9.74 7.52
CA ALA A 149 0.31 -8.41 6.97
C ALA A 149 1.74 -7.97 6.61
N ARG A 150 1.87 -7.25 5.50
CA ARG A 150 3.14 -6.73 4.98
C ARG A 150 2.93 -5.50 4.12
N LEU A 151 4.02 -4.81 3.78
CA LEU A 151 4.00 -3.84 2.69
C LEU A 151 3.71 -4.55 1.35
N PRO A 152 2.96 -3.90 0.43
CA PRO A 152 2.68 -4.47 -0.89
C PRO A 152 3.93 -4.56 -1.75
N TYR A 153 4.02 -5.59 -2.59
CA TYR A 153 4.94 -5.55 -3.74
C TYR A 153 4.50 -4.44 -4.71
N ARG A 154 5.43 -3.96 -5.54
CA ARG A 154 5.13 -2.85 -6.46
C ARG A 154 4.02 -3.22 -7.45
N GLU A 155 4.02 -4.45 -7.92
CA GLU A 155 3.06 -4.99 -8.88
C GLU A 155 1.67 -5.18 -8.25
N GLU A 156 1.62 -5.60 -6.99
CA GLU A 156 0.37 -5.65 -6.21
C GLU A 156 -0.21 -4.26 -6.05
N TRP A 157 0.64 -3.28 -5.69
CA TRP A 157 0.20 -1.90 -5.52
C TRP A 157 -0.31 -1.31 -6.84
N VAL A 158 0.40 -1.50 -7.96
CA VAL A 158 -0.02 -1.02 -9.29
C VAL A 158 -1.34 -1.67 -9.72
N MET A 159 -1.47 -3.00 -9.56
CA MET A 159 -2.71 -3.71 -9.91
C MET A 159 -3.89 -3.21 -9.06
N ALA A 160 -3.66 -3.00 -7.77
CA ALA A 160 -4.66 -2.47 -6.86
C ALA A 160 -5.05 -1.04 -7.22
N ALA A 161 -4.07 -0.17 -7.51
CA ALA A 161 -4.27 1.22 -7.89
C ALA A 161 -5.10 1.36 -9.17
N ARG A 162 -4.86 0.52 -10.18
CA ARG A 162 -5.66 0.48 -11.41
C ARG A 162 -7.13 0.14 -11.18
N GLY A 163 -7.48 -0.54 -10.08
CA GLY A 163 -8.88 -0.76 -9.71
C GLY A 163 -9.70 -1.52 -10.76
N GLY A 164 -9.07 -2.40 -11.54
CA GLY A 164 -9.69 -3.13 -12.65
C GLY A 164 -9.64 -2.42 -14.01
N LEU A 165 -9.03 -1.23 -14.09
CA LEU A 165 -8.78 -0.53 -15.35
C LEU A 165 -7.51 -1.05 -16.04
N ASN A 166 -7.52 -1.08 -17.36
CA ASN A 166 -6.36 -1.49 -18.16
C ASN A 166 -5.74 -0.26 -18.84
N GLY A 167 -4.44 -0.05 -18.62
CA GLY A 167 -3.66 1.00 -19.30
C GLY A 167 -4.01 2.43 -18.90
N CYS A 168 -4.68 2.65 -17.77
CA CYS A 168 -4.92 3.99 -17.24
C CYS A 168 -3.73 4.45 -16.40
N ASP A 169 -3.28 5.68 -16.64
CA ASP A 169 -2.22 6.36 -15.89
C ASP A 169 -2.63 6.71 -14.46
N TYR A 170 -3.94 6.78 -14.20
CA TYR A 170 -4.52 7.11 -12.88
C TYR A 170 -5.48 6.00 -12.41
N PRO A 171 -5.83 5.95 -11.11
CA PRO A 171 -6.85 5.06 -10.53
C PRO A 171 -8.28 5.26 -11.02
N TRP A 172 -8.49 6.13 -12.02
CA TRP A 172 -9.76 6.49 -12.61
C TRP A 172 -9.62 6.58 -14.14
N PRO A 173 -10.73 6.51 -14.90
CA PRO A 173 -10.66 6.64 -16.35
C PRO A 173 -10.36 8.08 -16.78
N GLY A 174 -9.50 8.20 -17.79
CA GLY A 174 -9.09 9.49 -18.38
C GLY A 174 -8.04 10.24 -17.54
N GLU A 175 -7.70 11.44 -17.99
CA GLU A 175 -6.60 12.24 -17.45
C GLU A 175 -7.07 13.42 -16.57
N SER A 176 -8.38 13.65 -16.47
CA SER A 176 -8.92 14.77 -15.70
C SER A 176 -8.82 14.50 -14.20
N PHE A 177 -8.15 15.41 -13.50
CA PHE A 177 -8.10 15.45 -12.03
C PHE A 177 -9.39 15.96 -11.39
N VAL A 178 -10.31 16.50 -12.16
CA VAL A 178 -11.60 17.04 -11.70
C VAL A 178 -12.75 16.27 -12.34
N ASP A 179 -13.80 16.00 -11.58
CA ASP A 179 -15.10 15.63 -12.09
C ASP A 179 -16.23 16.45 -11.43
N LYS A 180 -17.48 16.06 -11.68
CA LYS A 180 -18.66 16.76 -11.15
C LYS A 180 -18.69 16.87 -9.62
N ASP A 181 -17.99 16.00 -8.91
CA ASP A 181 -17.94 15.95 -7.44
C ASP A 181 -16.66 16.59 -6.87
N GLY A 182 -15.86 17.25 -7.71
CA GLY A 182 -14.64 17.95 -7.32
C GLY A 182 -13.36 17.26 -7.81
N LEU A 183 -12.26 17.48 -7.09
CA LEU A 183 -10.99 16.82 -7.41
C LEU A 183 -11.03 15.32 -7.13
N ARG A 184 -10.09 14.59 -7.73
CA ARG A 184 -9.94 13.14 -7.59
C ARG A 184 -8.82 12.71 -6.65
N CYS A 185 -7.91 13.61 -6.31
CA CYS A 185 -6.84 13.38 -5.35
C CYS A 185 -6.30 14.71 -4.79
N ASN A 186 -5.54 14.61 -3.69
CA ASN A 186 -4.71 15.68 -3.15
C ASN A 186 -3.33 15.63 -3.84
N PHE A 187 -2.96 16.68 -4.58
CA PHE A 187 -1.69 16.76 -5.29
C PHE A 187 -1.26 18.22 -5.46
N PHE A 188 0.00 18.44 -5.83
CA PHE A 188 0.50 19.78 -6.07
C PHE A 188 0.12 20.29 -7.46
N HIS A 189 -0.79 21.25 -7.53
CA HIS A 189 -1.19 21.84 -8.80
C HIS A 189 -0.11 22.78 -9.35
N LEU A 190 0.55 22.35 -10.42
CA LEU A 190 1.43 23.20 -11.24
C LEU A 190 0.68 23.63 -12.50
N GLY A 191 0.25 24.89 -12.55
CA GLY A 191 -0.37 25.44 -13.75
C GLY A 191 0.66 25.92 -14.78
N SER A 192 0.17 26.29 -15.96
CA SER A 192 0.97 26.75 -17.11
C SER A 192 1.81 27.99 -16.80
N GLU A 193 1.46 28.76 -15.77
CA GLU A 193 2.24 29.89 -15.26
C GLU A 193 3.65 29.50 -14.78
N ASN A 194 3.92 28.21 -14.55
CA ASN A 194 5.25 27.71 -14.18
C ASN A 194 6.07 27.24 -15.39
N ILE A 195 5.49 27.21 -16.60
CA ILE A 195 6.16 26.76 -17.81
C ILE A 195 6.77 27.99 -18.51
N HIS A 196 8.09 28.03 -18.60
CA HIS A 196 8.83 29.14 -19.19
C HIS A 196 9.59 28.66 -20.41
N TYR A 197 9.55 29.43 -21.50
CA TYR A 197 10.41 29.18 -22.65
C TYR A 197 11.76 29.84 -22.40
N ASN A 198 12.84 29.06 -22.44
CA ASN A 198 14.19 29.55 -22.27
C ASN A 198 14.80 29.85 -23.64
N ASP A 199 14.81 31.13 -24.04
CA ASP A 199 15.32 31.57 -25.35
C ASP A 199 16.80 31.23 -25.59
N THR A 200 17.59 31.03 -24.52
CA THR A 200 19.02 30.70 -24.65
C THR A 200 19.23 29.22 -24.97
N THR A 201 18.43 28.34 -24.38
CA THR A 201 18.52 26.88 -24.60
C THR A 201 17.57 26.38 -25.67
N GLY A 202 16.58 27.18 -26.06
CA GLY A 202 15.52 26.81 -27.00
C GLY A 202 14.50 25.81 -26.46
N ASN A 203 14.49 25.54 -25.14
CA ASN A 203 13.64 24.53 -24.50
C ASN A 203 12.64 25.15 -23.52
N TYR A 204 11.53 24.44 -23.28
CA TYR A 204 10.64 24.75 -22.17
C TYR A 204 11.21 24.20 -20.86
N GLU A 205 11.18 25.02 -19.81
CA GLU A 205 11.57 24.65 -18.45
C GLU A 205 10.46 24.95 -17.46
N VAL A 206 10.36 24.12 -16.41
CA VAL A 206 9.44 24.35 -15.30
C VAL A 206 10.17 25.17 -14.25
N ILE A 207 9.87 26.47 -14.20
CA ILE A 207 10.38 27.36 -13.16
C ILE A 207 9.29 27.51 -12.10
N ARG A 208 9.57 27.00 -10.91
CA ARG A 208 8.69 27.13 -9.76
C ARG A 208 8.79 28.56 -9.24
N ASN A 209 7.75 29.37 -9.43
CA ASN A 209 7.71 30.68 -8.80
C ASN A 209 7.29 30.48 -7.34
N THR A 210 8.25 30.38 -6.43
CA THR A 210 8.08 30.03 -5.01
C THR A 210 7.33 31.08 -4.17
N HIS A 211 6.74 32.11 -4.79
CA HIS A 211 6.02 33.18 -4.10
C HIS A 211 4.55 32.86 -3.78
N TYR A 212 4.00 31.79 -4.32
CA TYR A 212 2.69 31.29 -3.89
C TYR A 212 2.91 29.95 -3.19
N ALA A 213 2.67 29.92 -1.87
CA ALA A 213 2.19 28.71 -1.24
C ALA A 213 1.05 28.20 -2.13
N GLY A 214 1.19 26.98 -2.67
CA GLY A 214 0.34 26.46 -3.73
C GLY A 214 -1.12 26.80 -3.44
N ILE A 215 -1.81 27.37 -4.43
CA ILE A 215 -3.21 27.68 -4.27
C ILE A 215 -3.90 26.34 -3.93
N LEU A 216 -4.36 26.22 -2.69
CA LEU A 216 -5.06 25.05 -2.13
C LEU A 216 -6.42 24.94 -2.83
N HIS A 217 -6.40 24.53 -4.09
CA HIS A 217 -7.59 24.33 -4.91
C HIS A 217 -8.31 23.02 -4.59
N ASP A 218 -7.77 22.21 -3.67
CA ASP A 218 -8.25 20.88 -3.34
C ASP A 218 -8.96 20.74 -1.99
N ALA A 219 -9.14 21.86 -1.28
CA ALA A 219 -9.79 21.93 0.02
C ALA A 219 -9.17 21.00 1.09
N ALA A 220 -7.95 20.50 0.87
CA ALA A 220 -7.20 19.73 1.84
C ALA A 220 -6.31 20.66 2.67
N ASP A 221 -5.98 20.19 3.88
CA ASP A 221 -4.78 20.67 4.56
C ASP A 221 -3.54 20.15 3.78
N ILE A 222 -2.32 20.28 4.32
CA ILE A 222 -1.13 19.69 3.69
C ILE A 222 -1.40 18.24 3.25
N THR A 223 -2.03 17.41 4.10
CA THR A 223 -2.64 16.14 3.70
C THR A 223 -4.17 16.20 3.81
N ALA A 224 -4.86 15.22 3.24
CA ALA A 224 -6.30 15.01 3.40
C ALA A 224 -6.58 13.77 4.28
N PRO A 225 -7.77 13.66 4.91
CA PRO A 225 -8.21 12.42 5.54
C PRO A 225 -8.07 11.21 4.59
N ALA A 226 -7.71 10.04 5.11
CA ALA A 226 -7.39 8.85 4.35
C ALA A 226 -8.59 8.28 3.56
N GLN A 227 -9.81 8.67 3.93
CA GLN A 227 -11.03 8.41 3.16
C GLN A 227 -11.56 9.69 2.48
N SER A 228 -10.69 10.38 1.77
CA SER A 228 -11.03 11.52 0.91
C SER A 228 -11.11 11.12 -0.55
N TYR A 229 -11.80 11.94 -1.35
CA TYR A 229 -12.02 11.73 -2.78
C TYR A 229 -12.75 10.41 -3.08
N LYS A 230 -12.90 10.09 -4.37
CA LYS A 230 -13.60 8.87 -4.79
C LYS A 230 -12.65 7.67 -4.76
N PRO A 231 -13.11 6.51 -4.27
CA PRO A 231 -12.34 5.29 -4.38
C PRO A 231 -12.29 4.81 -5.84
N ASN A 232 -11.27 4.00 -6.16
CA ASN A 232 -11.17 3.34 -7.45
C ASN A 232 -12.15 2.15 -7.57
N GLY A 233 -12.10 1.42 -8.69
CA GLY A 233 -13.01 0.30 -8.96
C GLY A 233 -12.93 -0.89 -7.97
N TYR A 234 -11.88 -0.98 -7.14
CA TYR A 234 -11.79 -1.96 -6.05
C TYR A 234 -12.21 -1.42 -4.68
N GLY A 235 -12.57 -0.15 -4.58
CA GLY A 235 -12.94 0.49 -3.32
C GLY A 235 -11.75 1.04 -2.52
N LEU A 236 -10.59 1.24 -3.17
CA LEU A 236 -9.39 1.81 -2.55
C LEU A 236 -9.38 3.33 -2.71
N TYR A 237 -9.13 4.04 -1.62
CA TYR A 237 -9.01 5.50 -1.60
C TYR A 237 -7.55 5.93 -1.75
N ASN A 238 -7.34 7.16 -2.24
CA ASN A 238 -6.03 7.82 -2.27
C ASN A 238 -4.89 7.00 -2.87
N MET A 239 -5.16 6.15 -3.86
CA MET A 239 -4.09 5.44 -4.58
C MET A 239 -3.23 6.40 -5.43
N SER A 240 -3.68 7.63 -5.66
CA SER A 240 -2.88 8.71 -6.25
C SER A 240 -2.92 9.91 -5.33
N GLY A 241 -1.77 10.51 -5.05
CA GLY A 241 -1.66 11.70 -4.21
C GLY A 241 -1.82 11.42 -2.72
N ASN A 242 -2.16 12.47 -1.96
CA ASN A 242 -2.18 12.50 -0.50
C ASN A 242 -0.81 12.20 0.10
N VAL A 243 -0.44 10.94 0.29
CA VAL A 243 0.93 10.53 0.67
C VAL A 243 1.40 9.40 -0.22
N ALA A 244 2.68 9.42 -0.61
CA ALA A 244 3.26 8.31 -1.32
C ALA A 244 3.37 7.11 -0.37
N GLU A 245 3.23 5.89 -0.89
CA GLU A 245 3.11 4.70 -0.05
C GLU A 245 4.29 3.77 -0.20
N MET A 246 4.89 3.41 0.93
CA MET A 246 6.00 2.46 0.95
C MET A 246 5.56 1.11 0.35
N VAL A 247 6.35 0.63 -0.61
CA VAL A 247 6.24 -0.72 -1.17
C VAL A 247 7.36 -1.60 -0.63
N GLN A 248 7.32 -2.89 -0.92
CA GLN A 248 8.28 -3.86 -0.39
C GLN A 248 9.71 -3.64 -0.92
N GLN A 249 9.89 -2.95 -2.04
CA GLN A 249 11.21 -2.51 -2.50
C GLN A 249 11.71 -1.33 -1.64
N ASN A 250 12.93 -1.44 -1.11
CA ASN A 250 13.50 -0.42 -0.23
C ASN A 250 13.80 0.90 -0.97
N GLY A 251 13.61 2.03 -0.28
CA GLY A 251 13.93 3.38 -0.77
C GLY A 251 12.95 3.97 -1.80
N ILE A 252 11.84 3.28 -2.09
CA ILE A 252 10.81 3.78 -3.02
C ILE A 252 9.40 3.67 -2.44
N ALA A 253 8.58 4.65 -2.78
CA ALA A 253 7.16 4.72 -2.49
C ALA A 253 6.38 4.97 -3.79
N ALA A 254 5.11 4.55 -3.84
CA ALA A 254 4.24 4.66 -5.03
C ALA A 254 3.13 5.71 -4.83
N GLY A 255 2.53 6.17 -5.94
CA GLY A 255 1.31 7.00 -5.93
C GLY A 255 1.51 8.51 -5.77
N GLY A 256 2.70 8.96 -5.36
CA GLY A 256 3.00 10.37 -5.15
C GLY A 256 2.25 10.97 -3.95
N SER A 257 2.46 12.25 -3.68
CA SER A 257 1.94 12.92 -2.48
C SER A 257 1.25 14.24 -2.81
N TRP A 258 0.71 14.90 -1.80
CA TRP A 258 0.24 16.30 -1.84
C TRP A 258 1.27 17.29 -2.37
N ARG A 259 2.56 16.94 -2.36
CA ARG A 259 3.67 17.75 -2.89
C ARG A 259 4.10 17.35 -4.31
N SER A 260 3.53 16.29 -4.84
CA SER A 260 3.84 15.76 -6.17
C SER A 260 2.96 16.42 -7.23
N PRO A 261 3.52 16.87 -8.36
CA PRO A 261 2.71 17.34 -9.48
C PRO A 261 1.90 16.22 -10.13
N GLY A 262 0.93 16.57 -10.97
CA GLY A 262 0.02 15.61 -11.60
C GLY A 262 0.71 14.41 -12.27
N TYR A 263 1.83 14.64 -12.95
CA TYR A 263 2.61 13.56 -13.57
C TYR A 263 3.18 12.55 -12.56
N ASP A 264 3.56 13.02 -11.38
CA ASP A 264 4.22 12.24 -10.33
C ASP A 264 3.24 11.52 -9.40
N VAL A 265 1.93 11.73 -9.56
CA VAL A 265 0.88 10.97 -8.85
C VAL A 265 0.25 9.86 -9.71
N ARG A 266 0.80 9.58 -10.89
CA ARG A 266 0.35 8.46 -11.73
C ARG A 266 0.64 7.11 -11.07
N VAL A 267 -0.13 6.09 -11.45
CA VAL A 267 -0.09 4.74 -10.90
C VAL A 267 1.32 4.14 -10.91
N GLU A 268 2.10 4.38 -11.96
CA GLU A 268 3.45 3.82 -12.06
C GLU A 268 4.55 4.74 -11.52
N SER A 269 4.21 5.97 -11.13
CA SER A 269 5.17 6.92 -10.59
C SER A 269 5.76 6.43 -9.27
N ILE A 270 7.07 6.65 -9.12
CA ILE A 270 7.82 6.30 -7.92
C ILE A 270 8.39 7.55 -7.28
N GLN A 271 8.27 7.63 -5.95
CA GLN A 271 8.93 8.63 -5.13
C GLN A 271 10.09 7.97 -4.40
N LYS A 272 11.31 8.47 -4.58
CA LYS A 272 12.45 8.06 -3.77
C LYS A 272 12.37 8.75 -2.42
N PHE A 273 12.73 8.03 -1.37
CA PHE A 273 12.83 8.59 -0.03
C PHE A 273 13.91 7.87 0.77
N ASP A 274 14.50 8.57 1.73
CA ASP A 274 15.53 8.06 2.62
C ASP A 274 15.17 8.44 4.06
N GLY A 275 14.42 7.56 4.73
CA GLY A 275 13.96 7.75 6.10
C GLY A 275 12.60 8.46 6.27
N PRO A 276 12.26 8.82 7.52
CA PRO A 276 11.01 9.50 7.86
C PRO A 276 10.82 10.82 7.09
N CYS A 277 9.64 11.03 6.51
CA CYS A 277 9.29 12.30 5.89
C CYS A 277 7.77 12.53 5.85
N THR A 278 7.38 13.77 5.56
CA THR A 278 5.99 14.27 5.64
C THR A 278 5.12 13.90 4.43
N THR A 279 5.70 13.26 3.43
CA THR A 279 5.05 12.93 2.15
C THR A 279 4.94 11.44 1.92
N VAL A 280 5.44 10.60 2.85
CA VAL A 280 5.45 9.14 2.71
C VAL A 280 4.75 8.49 3.91
N GLY A 281 3.70 7.73 3.62
CA GLY A 281 3.00 6.84 4.52
C GLY A 281 3.04 5.40 4.00
N PHE A 282 2.04 4.58 4.35
CA PHE A 282 1.93 3.20 3.87
C PHE A 282 0.52 2.64 4.03
N ARG A 283 0.24 1.55 3.33
CA ARG A 283 -0.92 0.68 3.58
C ARG A 283 -0.50 -0.78 3.55
N PRO A 284 -1.03 -1.64 4.44
CA PRO A 284 -0.69 -3.07 4.47
C PRO A 284 -1.53 -3.90 3.48
N VAL A 285 -0.95 -5.03 3.07
CA VAL A 285 -1.63 -6.11 2.36
C VAL A 285 -1.49 -7.44 3.09
N ILE A 286 -2.41 -8.37 2.83
CA ILE A 286 -2.39 -9.74 3.32
C ILE A 286 -2.65 -10.67 2.14
N THR A 287 -1.71 -11.57 1.84
CA THR A 287 -1.90 -12.55 0.76
C THR A 287 -3.16 -13.39 1.00
N TYR A 288 -3.98 -13.61 -0.02
CA TYR A 288 -5.13 -14.52 0.07
C TYR A 288 -4.73 -15.90 -0.45
N THR A 289 -4.60 -16.85 0.46
CA THR A 289 -4.46 -18.26 0.12
C THR A 289 -5.85 -18.87 0.10
N GLY A 290 -6.51 -18.78 -1.06
CA GLY A 290 -7.82 -19.36 -1.25
C GLY A 290 -7.85 -20.83 -0.85
N SER A 291 -8.97 -21.26 -0.28
CA SER A 291 -9.25 -22.68 -0.11
C SER A 291 -9.56 -23.25 -1.49
N SER A 292 -8.68 -24.11 -2.03
CA SER A 292 -9.01 -24.87 -3.24
C SER A 292 -10.29 -25.67 -2.97
N LYS A 293 -11.35 -25.39 -3.73
CA LYS A 293 -12.64 -26.07 -3.60
C LYS A 293 -12.52 -27.56 -3.93
#